data_AF-A0A835X1W4-F1
#
_entry.id   AF-A0A835X1W4-F1
#
_cell.length_a   1.000
_cell.length_b   1.000
_cell.length_c   1.000
_cell.angle_alpha   90.00
_cell.angle_beta   90.00
_cell.angle_gamma   90.00
#
_symmetry.space_group_name_H-M   'P 1'
#
loop_
_entity.id
_entity.type
_entity.pdbx_description
1 polymer ?
#
loop_
_entity_poly.entity_id
_entity_poly.type
_entity_poly.pdbx_seq_one_letter_code
_entity_poly.pdbx_strand_id
1 'polypeptide(L)' 'MEFVSKASIRKEFDQSLGPINYLAARRDKAVLISFPFPVSKIVLLISAESSANIDDLATKVVEIFSGVE' A
#
# COMPACT_ATOMS: atom_id res chain seq x y z
N MET A 1 6.72 -11.70 18.19
CA MET A 1 7.65 -10.58 17.94
C MET A 1 8.03 -10.36 16.48
N GLU A 2 7.85 -11.34 15.56
CA GLU A 2 8.26 -11.16 14.16
C GLU A 2 7.53 -10.07 13.36
N PHE A 3 6.24 -9.83 13.65
CA PHE A 3 5.44 -8.88 12.86
C PHE A 3 5.81 -7.42 13.13
N VAL A 4 6.09 -7.09 14.39
CA VAL A 4 6.57 -5.77 14.81
C VAL A 4 7.96 -5.51 14.22
N SER A 5 8.83 -6.52 14.17
CA SER A 5 10.17 -6.40 13.58
C SER A 5 10.11 -6.09 12.08
N LYS A 6 9.25 -6.78 11.31
CA LYS A 6 9.09 -6.52 9.86
C LYS A 6 8.48 -5.15 9.57
N ALA A 7 7.58 -4.66 10.43
CA ALA A 7 7.00 -3.33 10.30
C ALA A 7 8.03 -2.22 10.64
N SER A 8 8.90 -2.45 11.63
CA SER A 8 9.95 -1.49 12.01
C SER A 8 11.08 -1.40 10.98
N ILE A 9 11.54 -2.54 10.42
CA ILE A 9 12.57 -2.57 9.36
C ILE A 9 12.12 -1.74 8.15
N ARG A 10 10.82 -1.72 7.84
CA ARG A 10 10.27 -0.92 6.75
C ARG A 10 10.41 0.59 6.95
N LYS A 11 10.41 1.06 8.19
CA LYS A 11 10.62 2.48 8.53
C LYS A 11 12.09 2.89 8.54
N GLU A 12 13.01 1.96 8.76
CA GLU A 12 14.46 2.25 8.75
C GLU A 12 14.94 2.77 7.39
N PHE A 13 14.30 2.35 6.30
CA PHE A 13 14.66 2.77 4.95
C PHE A 13 13.97 4.05 4.48
N ASP A 14 13.04 4.61 5.27
CA ASP A 14 12.28 5.80 4.86
C ASP A 14 13.21 6.99 4.58
N GLN A 15 14.30 7.12 5.33
CA GLN A 15 15.28 8.22 5.14
C GLN A 15 16.09 8.09 3.85
N SER A 16 16.34 6.87 3.37
CA SER A 16 17.17 6.61 2.19
C SER A 16 16.36 6.38 0.90
N LEU A 17 15.20 5.74 1.01
CA LEU A 17 14.37 5.31 -0.13
C LEU A 17 13.05 6.09 -0.22
N GLY A 18 12.74 6.93 0.77
CA GLY A 18 11.44 7.55 0.93
C GLY A 18 10.42 6.62 1.60
N PRO A 19 9.26 7.17 2.02
CA PRO A 19 8.23 6.40 2.70
C PRO A 19 7.52 5.42 1.77
N ILE A 20 6.91 4.39 2.36
CA ILE A 20 6.08 3.42 1.62
C ILE A 20 4.76 4.08 1.16
N ASN A 21 4.56 4.14 -0.15
CA ASN A 21 3.29 4.61 -0.75
C ASN A 21 2.18 3.55 -0.69
N TYR A 22 2.50 2.29 -1.03
CA TYR A 22 1.58 1.16 -0.96
C TYR A 22 2.34 -0.18 -0.87
N LEU A 23 1.63 -1.24 -0.46
CA LEU A 23 2.14 -2.61 -0.44
C LEU A 23 1.24 -3.48 -1.31
N ALA A 24 1.80 -4.12 -2.33
CA ALA A 24 1.06 -5.03 -3.20
C ALA A 24 1.55 -6.47 -3.07
N ALA A 25 0.61 -7.42 -3.08
CA ALA A 25 0.89 -8.84 -3.17
C ALA A 25 0.05 -9.44 -4.31
N ARG A 26 0.71 -9.93 -5.35
CA ARG A 26 0.07 -10.66 -6.44
C ARG A 26 0.08 -12.15 -6.13
N ARG A 27 -1.09 -12.76 -6.18
CA ARG A 27 -1.33 -14.21 -6.11
C ARG A 27 -1.98 -14.65 -7.41
N ASP A 28 -1.97 -15.94 -7.68
CA ASP A 28 -2.49 -16.54 -8.94
C ASP A 28 -3.89 -16.06 -9.34
N LYS A 29 -4.74 -15.70 -8.37
CA LYS A 29 -6.13 -15.32 -8.60
C LYS A 29 -6.48 -13.88 -8.20
N ALA A 30 -5.61 -13.20 -7.46
CA ALA A 30 -5.91 -11.87 -6.94
C ALA A 30 -4.67 -11.04 -6.69
N VAL A 31 -4.83 -9.73 -6.82
CA VAL A 31 -3.90 -8.74 -6.29
C VAL A 31 -4.52 -8.16 -5.02
N LEU A 32 -3.73 -8.14 -3.94
CA LEU A 32 -4.07 -7.43 -2.70
C LEU A 32 -3.17 -6.21 -2.59
N ILE A 33 -3.74 -5.03 -2.41
CA ILE A 33 -3.00 -3.78 -2.20
C ILE A 33 -3.41 -3.16 -0.87
N SER A 34 -2.43 -2.83 -0.04
CA SER A 34 -2.62 -2.12 1.23
C SER A 34 -2.02 -0.72 1.11
N PHE A 35 -2.81 0.30 1.43
CA PHE A 35 -2.33 1.68 1.46
C PHE A 35 -2.22 2.16 2.91
N PRO A 36 -1.00 2.39 3.41
CA PRO A 36 -0.77 3.00 4.72
C PRO A 36 -0.85 4.53 4.63
N PHE A 37 -1.86 5.09 3.96
CA PHE A 37 -2.02 6.53 3.76
C PHE A 37 -2.05 7.28 5.10
N PRO A 38 -1.47 8.50 5.18
CA PRO A 38 -1.62 9.36 6.35
C PRO A 38 -2.98 10.08 6.42
N VAL A 39 -3.86 9.95 5.41
CA VAL A 39 -5.17 10.64 5.35
C VAL A 39 -6.18 10.07 6.36
N SER A 40 -5.98 8.84 6.85
CA SER A 40 -6.84 8.26 7.88
C SER A 40 -6.05 7.39 8.86
N LYS A 41 -6.56 7.21 10.09
CA LYS A 41 -5.98 6.28 11.08
C LYS A 41 -6.18 4.80 10.73
N ILE A 42 -6.70 4.50 9.54
CA ILE A 42 -7.17 3.19 9.11
C ILE A 42 -6.41 2.78 7.84
N VAL A 43 -6.03 1.51 7.76
CA VAL A 43 -5.38 0.94 6.57
C VAL A 43 -6.45 0.60 5.53
N LEU A 44 -6.31 1.14 4.31
CA LEU A 44 -7.16 0.78 3.19
C LEU A 44 -6.63 -0.49 2.51
N LEU A 45 -7.50 -1.49 2.39
CA LEU A 45 -7.21 -2.78 1.74
C LEU A 45 -8.09 -2.93 0.50
N ILE A 46 -7.45 -3.18 -0.64
CA ILE A 46 -8.13 -3.37 -1.93
C ILE A 46 -7.76 -4.75 -2.47
N SER A 47 -8.76 -5.48 -2.94
CA SER A 47 -8.59 -6.72 -3.69
C SER A 47 -9.05 -6.52 -5.12
N ALA A 48 -8.26 -6.99 -6.08
CA ALA A 48 -8.56 -6.95 -7.51
C ALA A 48 -8.20 -8.29 -8.17
N GLU A 49 -8.65 -8.50 -9.40
CA GLU A 49 -8.26 -9.67 -10.20
C GLU A 49 -6.74 -9.75 -10.39
N SER A 50 -6.21 -10.98 -10.55
CA SER A 50 -4.77 -11.20 -10.77
C SER A 50 -4.23 -10.56 -12.05
N SER A 51 -5.07 -10.11 -12.97
CA SER A 51 -4.70 -9.43 -14.21
C SER A 51 -4.53 -7.92 -14.03
N ALA A 52 -4.96 -7.36 -12.89
CA ALA A 52 -4.96 -5.91 -12.67
C ALA A 52 -3.54 -5.32 -12.74
N ASN A 53 -3.42 -4.17 -13.41
CA ASN A 53 -2.22 -3.35 -13.34
C ASN A 53 -2.15 -2.67 -11.97
N ILE A 54 -1.11 -2.94 -11.20
CA ILE A 54 -0.95 -2.44 -9.83
C ILE A 54 -0.70 -0.93 -9.84
N ASP A 55 0.10 -0.42 -10.77
CA ASP A 55 0.48 1.00 -10.80
C ASP A 55 -0.70 1.88 -11.19
N ASP A 56 -1.48 1.46 -12.21
CA ASP A 56 -2.71 2.17 -12.61
C ASP A 56 -3.74 2.17 -11.48
N LEU A 57 -3.89 1.03 -10.79
CA LEU A 57 -4.80 0.92 -9.66
C LEU A 57 -4.36 1.80 -8.50
N ALA A 58 -3.07 1.80 -8.17
CA ALA A 58 -2.53 2.62 -7.09
C ALA A 58 -2.66 4.11 -7.39
N THR A 59 -2.37 4.54 -8.60
CA THR A 59 -2.51 5.93 -9.03
C THR A 59 -3.95 6.40 -8.88
N LYS A 60 -4.93 5.63 -9.39
CA LYS A 60 -6.36 5.96 -9.25
C LYS A 60 -6.80 6.02 -7.80
N VAL A 61 -6.32 5.10 -6.96
CA VAL A 61 -6.67 5.09 -5.54
C VAL A 61 -6.11 6.34 -4.85
N VAL A 62 -4.85 6.70 -5.11
CA VAL A 62 -4.28 7.95 -4.61
C VAL A 62 -5.13 9.13 -5.05
N GLU A 63 -5.44 9.28 -6.34
CA GLU A 63 -6.25 10.38 -6.87
C GLU A 63 -7.63 10.51 -6.18
N ILE A 64 -8.31 9.37 -5.94
CA ILE A 64 -9.63 9.35 -5.29
C ILE A 64 -9.54 9.78 -3.83
N PHE A 65 -8.51 9.34 -3.11
CA PHE A 65 -8.41 9.53 -1.65
C PHE A 65 -7.49 10.69 -1.23
N SER A 66 -6.67 11.26 -2.13
CA SER A 66 -5.79 12.40 -1.85
C SER A 66 -6.50 13.75 -1.87
N GLY A 67 -7.71 13.80 -2.45
CA GLY A 67 -8.55 15.01 -2.51
C GLY A 67 -9.61 15.09 -1.40
N VAL A 68 -9.58 14.18 -0.42
CA VAL A 68 -10.54 14.15 0.69
C VAL A 68 -9.88 14.81 1.90
N GLU A 69 -10.11 16.11 2.08
CA GLU A 69 -9.79 16.86 3.31
C GLU A 69 -10.77 16.54 4.46
#